data_AF-E0XNQ3-F1
#
_entry.id   AF-E0XNQ3-F1
#
_cell.length_a   1.000
_cell.length_b   1.000
_cell.length_c   1.000
_cell.angle_alpha   90.00
_cell.angle_beta   90.00
_cell.angle_gamma   90.00
#
_symmetry.space_group_name_H-M   'P 1'
#
loop_
_entity.id
_entity.type
_entity.pdbx_description
1 polymer ?
#
loop_
_entity_poly.entity_id
_entity_poly.type
_entity_poly.pdbx_seq_one_letter_code
_entity_poly.pdbx_strand_id
1 'polypeptide(L)'
;MEAEVHGRIVAAAASLLKRPAFVQMVGHLPPCSSHKFDPLILPSTNHTLQDDLLRQQCSASTLQVLLNIYEAAEARLAERLRWKFGDVLAQLAGSIDQAEAGILERYASSLRQRLVQEYLSAADEVRRRIFGEVLAAKARYAASTA
;
A
#
# COMPACT_ATOMS: atom_id res chain seq x y z
N MET A 1 21.75 16.66 14.44
CA MET A 1 20.56 17.47 14.75
C MET A 1 19.27 16.64 14.70
N GLU A 2 19.09 15.71 13.75
CA GLU A 2 17.87 14.86 13.67
C GLU A 2 17.68 13.86 14.83
N ALA A 3 18.74 13.23 15.34
CA ALA A 3 18.65 12.27 16.45
C ALA A 3 18.11 12.92 17.75
N GLU A 4 18.39 14.20 17.95
CA GLU A 4 17.93 14.96 19.11
C GLU A 4 16.44 15.32 19.01
N VAL A 5 15.96 15.61 17.80
CA VAL A 5 14.53 15.83 17.53
C VAL A 5 13.73 14.55 17.73
N HIS A 6 14.23 13.41 17.22
CA HIS A 6 13.60 12.10 17.45
C HIS A 6 13.59 11.72 18.93
N GLY A 7 14.68 11.98 19.65
CA GLY A 7 14.75 11.73 21.10
C GLY A 7 13.70 12.53 21.89
N ARG A 8 13.48 13.80 21.52
CA ARG A 8 12.45 14.65 22.17
C ARG A 8 11.03 14.19 21.86
N ILE A 9 10.75 13.73 20.64
CA ILE A 9 9.43 13.17 20.26
C ILE A 9 9.15 11.90 21.04
N VAL A 10 10.11 10.98 21.13
CA VAL A 10 9.97 9.72 21.88
C VAL A 10 9.75 10.00 23.38
N ALA A 11 10.50 10.94 23.96
CA ALA A 11 10.34 11.33 25.36
C ALA A 11 8.96 11.97 25.63
N ALA A 12 8.47 12.81 24.73
CA ALA A 12 7.14 13.42 24.85
C ALA A 12 6.02 12.38 24.74
N ALA A 13 6.11 11.44 23.79
CA ALA A 13 5.15 10.35 23.66
C ALA A 13 5.14 9.45 24.90
N ALA A 14 6.32 9.10 25.44
CA ALA A 14 6.44 8.31 26.66
C ALA A 14 5.86 9.03 27.89
N SER A 15 6.03 10.36 27.98
CA SER A 15 5.47 11.18 29.06
C SER A 15 3.94 11.25 28.99
N LEU A 16 3.37 11.37 27.78
CA LEU A 16 1.92 11.35 27.56
C LEU A 16 1.29 10.01 27.94
N LEU A 17 1.92 8.89 27.55
CA LEU A 17 1.45 7.54 27.89
C LEU A 17 1.51 7.22 29.38
N LYS A 18 2.39 7.91 30.14
CA LYS A 18 2.52 7.75 31.59
C LYS A 18 1.52 8.61 32.40
N ARG A 19 0.71 9.46 31.75
CA ARG A 19 -0.27 10.29 32.47
C ARG A 19 -1.53 9.48 32.80
N PRO A 20 -1.95 9.44 34.09
CA PRO A 20 -3.15 8.73 34.52
C PRO A 20 -4.42 9.19 33.78
N ALA A 21 -4.50 10.48 33.43
CA ALA A 21 -5.61 11.05 32.67
C ALA A 21 -5.73 10.45 31.26
N PHE A 22 -4.61 10.17 30.59
CA PHE A 22 -4.62 9.52 29.28
C PHE A 22 -5.01 8.05 29.39
N VAL A 23 -4.50 7.35 30.41
CA VAL A 23 -4.85 5.96 30.70
C VAL A 23 -6.34 5.81 31.04
N GLN A 24 -6.92 6.75 31.81
CA GLN A 24 -8.35 6.79 32.09
C GLN A 24 -9.17 7.12 30.84
N MET A 25 -8.73 8.08 30.02
CA MET A 25 -9.40 8.43 28.76
C MET A 25 -9.44 7.25 27.78
N VAL A 26 -8.35 6.47 27.69
CA VAL A 26 -8.30 5.25 26.86
C VAL A 26 -9.11 4.11 27.49
N GLY A 27 -9.14 4.01 28.83
CA GLY A 27 -9.94 3.00 29.55
C GLY A 27 -11.45 3.17 29.43
N HIS A 28 -11.92 4.36 29.03
CA HIS A 28 -13.34 4.63 28.74
C HIS A 28 -13.72 4.41 27.27
N LEU A 29 -12.75 4.09 26.40
CA LEU A 29 -13.09 3.65 25.06
C LEU A 29 -13.74 2.26 25.17
N PRO A 30 -14.89 2.02 24.53
CA PRO A 30 -15.46 0.69 24.48
C PRO A 30 -14.38 -0.28 23.99
N PRO A 31 -14.24 -1.47 24.60
CA PRO A 31 -13.29 -2.45 24.12
C PRO A 31 -13.61 -2.69 22.64
N CYS A 32 -12.72 -2.25 21.76
CA CYS A 32 -12.80 -2.57 20.35
C CYS A 32 -12.86 -4.09 20.28
N SER A 33 -14.05 -4.63 20.00
CA SER A 33 -14.20 -6.01 19.56
C SER A 33 -13.39 -6.08 18.28
N SER A 34 -12.11 -6.46 18.40
CA SER A 34 -11.26 -6.64 17.24
C SER A 34 -11.79 -7.87 16.53
N HIS A 35 -12.81 -7.68 15.68
CA HIS A 35 -13.07 -8.61 14.60
C HIS A 35 -11.78 -8.64 13.79
N LYS A 36 -10.95 -9.65 14.06
CA LYS A 36 -9.68 -9.87 13.37
C LYS A 36 -10.05 -10.41 12.00
N PHE A 37 -10.28 -9.51 11.06
CA PHE A 37 -10.36 -9.87 9.66
C PHE A 37 -9.00 -10.30 9.15
N ASP A 38 -9.00 -11.29 8.26
CA ASP A 38 -7.79 -11.62 7.53
C ASP A 38 -7.30 -10.41 6.72
N PRO A 39 -5.99 -10.11 6.77
CA PRO A 39 -5.42 -8.94 6.12
C PRO A 39 -5.56 -9.00 4.61
N LEU A 40 -5.54 -7.83 3.96
CA LEU A 40 -5.46 -7.74 2.51
C LEU A 40 -4.06 -8.15 2.03
N ILE A 41 -3.96 -9.33 1.43
CA ILE A 41 -2.76 -9.85 0.78
C ILE A 41 -2.81 -9.45 -0.70
N LEU A 42 -1.75 -8.79 -1.18
CA LEU A 42 -1.61 -8.35 -2.56
C LEU A 42 -0.48 -9.12 -3.23
N PRO A 43 -0.66 -9.57 -4.49
CA PRO A 43 0.37 -10.30 -5.22
C PRO A 43 1.55 -9.38 -5.58
N SER A 44 2.73 -9.96 -5.82
CA SER A 44 3.86 -9.22 -6.40
C SER A 44 3.75 -9.16 -7.92
N THR A 45 3.95 -7.99 -8.52
CA THR A 45 3.82 -7.76 -9.97
C THR A 45 5.12 -7.32 -10.67
N ASN A 46 6.20 -7.07 -9.91
CA ASN A 46 7.50 -6.57 -10.39
C ASN A 46 8.16 -7.40 -11.50
N HIS A 47 7.99 -8.73 -11.47
CA HIS A 47 8.62 -9.64 -12.42
C HIS A 47 8.25 -9.31 -13.88
N THR A 48 7.05 -8.79 -14.11
CA THR A 48 6.57 -8.43 -15.46
C THR A 48 7.33 -7.24 -16.06
N LEU A 49 7.57 -6.18 -15.29
CA LEU A 49 8.31 -5.00 -15.78
C LEU A 49 9.78 -5.33 -16.03
N GLN A 50 10.40 -6.13 -15.17
CA GLN A 50 11.79 -6.54 -15.32
C GLN A 50 12.01 -7.26 -16.66
N ASP A 51 11.17 -8.22 -16.99
CA ASP A 51 11.24 -8.96 -18.25
C ASP A 51 11.11 -8.04 -19.47
N ASP A 52 10.17 -7.09 -19.42
CA ASP A 52 9.95 -6.13 -20.51
C ASP A 52 11.18 -5.22 -20.72
N LEU A 53 11.77 -4.72 -19.64
CA LEU A 53 12.97 -3.87 -19.71
C LEU A 53 14.20 -4.63 -20.20
N LEU A 54 14.37 -5.89 -19.78
CA LEU A 54 15.44 -6.77 -20.26
C LEU A 54 15.31 -7.03 -21.77
N ARG A 55 14.09 -7.28 -22.27
CA ARG A 55 13.84 -7.45 -23.72
C ARG A 55 14.19 -6.20 -24.52
N GLN A 56 14.08 -5.03 -23.90
CA GLN A 56 14.50 -3.76 -24.50
C GLN A 56 15.99 -3.46 -24.33
N GLN A 57 16.78 -4.40 -23.82
CA GLN A 57 18.23 -4.25 -23.63
C GLN A 57 18.58 -2.99 -22.82
N CYS A 58 17.74 -2.63 -21.85
CA CYS A 58 18.07 -1.55 -20.91
C CYS A 58 19.35 -1.90 -20.16
N SER A 59 20.19 -0.89 -19.90
CA SER A 59 21.37 -1.07 -19.06
C SER A 59 20.97 -1.47 -17.64
N ALA A 60 21.88 -2.14 -16.92
CA ALA A 60 21.63 -2.56 -15.54
C ALA A 60 21.25 -1.37 -14.63
N SER A 61 21.88 -0.21 -14.82
CA SER A 61 21.58 1.00 -14.03
C SER A 61 20.20 1.57 -14.35
N THR A 62 19.82 1.65 -15.63
CA THR A 62 18.48 2.09 -16.02
C THR A 62 17.40 1.14 -15.53
N LEU A 63 17.63 -0.17 -15.67
CA LEU A 63 16.73 -1.20 -15.17
C LEU A 63 16.51 -1.04 -13.66
N GLN A 64 17.58 -0.90 -12.87
CA GLN A 64 17.47 -0.73 -11.42
C GLN A 64 16.66 0.50 -11.03
N VAL A 65 16.90 1.65 -11.67
CA VAL A 65 16.18 2.89 -11.37
C VAL A 65 14.69 2.75 -11.68
N LEU A 66 14.34 2.17 -12.84
CA LEU A 66 12.94 2.00 -13.25
C LEU A 66 12.21 0.98 -12.37
N LEU A 67 12.86 -0.11 -11.97
CA LEU A 67 12.30 -1.06 -11.02
C LEU A 67 12.06 -0.41 -9.65
N ASN A 68 13.00 0.38 -9.14
CA ASN A 68 12.83 1.09 -7.86
C ASN A 68 11.62 2.06 -7.90
N ILE A 69 11.42 2.76 -9.01
CA ILE A 69 10.27 3.65 -9.20
C ILE A 69 8.97 2.85 -9.19
N TYR A 70 8.95 1.73 -9.91
CA TYR A 70 7.79 0.85 -9.98
C TYR A 70 7.44 0.24 -8.62
N GLU A 71 8.44 -0.28 -7.90
CA GLU A 71 8.31 -0.83 -6.55
C GLU A 71 7.79 0.19 -5.55
N ALA A 72 8.31 1.43 -5.60
CA ALA A 72 7.83 2.50 -4.75
C ALA A 72 6.36 2.87 -5.05
N ALA A 73 5.96 2.86 -6.33
CA ALA A 73 4.58 3.10 -6.73
C ALA A 73 3.65 1.97 -6.26
N GLU A 74 4.05 0.71 -6.43
CA GLU A 74 3.32 -0.46 -5.92
C GLU A 74 3.18 -0.45 -4.41
N ALA A 75 4.24 -0.12 -3.67
CA ALA A 75 4.21 -0.07 -2.21
C ALA A 75 3.20 0.97 -1.70
N ARG A 76 3.20 2.17 -2.30
CA ARG A 76 2.23 3.23 -1.96
C ARG A 76 0.79 2.85 -2.31
N LEU A 77 0.60 2.18 -3.45
CA LEU A 77 -0.72 1.68 -3.84
C LEU A 77 -1.21 0.60 -2.85
N ALA A 78 -0.34 -0.35 -2.52
CA ALA A 78 -0.64 -1.44 -1.58
C ALA A 78 -1.00 -0.89 -0.20
N GLU A 79 -0.26 0.08 0.31
CA GLU A 79 -0.56 0.74 1.58
C GLU A 79 -1.93 1.42 1.56
N ARG A 80 -2.24 2.19 0.51
CA ARG A 80 -3.53 2.84 0.34
C ARG A 80 -4.69 1.85 0.33
N LEU A 81 -4.55 0.73 -0.39
CA LEU A 81 -5.60 -0.28 -0.47
C LEU A 81 -5.79 -1.03 0.85
N ARG A 82 -4.71 -1.33 1.58
CA ARG A 82 -4.79 -1.91 2.93
C ARG A 82 -5.48 -0.96 3.90
N TRP A 83 -5.16 0.33 3.85
CA TRP A 83 -5.81 1.33 4.67
C TRP A 83 -7.31 1.44 4.35
N LYS A 84 -7.66 1.54 3.06
CA LYS A 84 -9.06 1.54 2.57
C LYS A 84 -9.81 0.28 2.99
N PHE A 85 -9.16 -0.89 2.92
CA PHE A 85 -9.75 -2.15 3.37
C PHE A 85 -10.08 -2.12 4.87
N GLY A 86 -9.11 -1.71 5.70
CA GLY A 86 -9.31 -1.60 7.15
C GLY A 86 -10.38 -0.59 7.53
N ASP A 87 -10.40 0.59 6.90
CA ASP A 87 -11.38 1.65 7.16
C ASP A 87 -12.81 1.20 6.82
N VAL A 88 -13.02 0.63 5.62
CA VAL A 88 -14.34 0.11 5.21
C VAL A 88 -14.80 -1.02 6.13
N LEU A 89 -13.91 -1.92 6.54
CA LEU A 89 -14.27 -2.99 7.48
C LEU A 89 -14.61 -2.48 8.87
N ALA A 90 -13.89 -1.46 9.37
CA ALA A 90 -14.21 -0.84 10.65
C ALA A 90 -15.59 -0.16 10.61
N GLN A 91 -15.92 0.53 9.52
CA GLN A 91 -17.23 1.16 9.32
C GLN A 91 -18.36 0.11 9.24
N LEU A 92 -18.14 -0.99 8.51
CA LEU A 92 -19.10 -2.09 8.42
C LEU A 92 -19.29 -2.79 9.77
N ALA A 93 -18.20 -3.08 10.50
CA ALA A 93 -18.27 -3.71 11.81
C ALA A 93 -18.98 -2.82 12.85
N GLY A 94 -18.85 -1.49 12.75
CA GLY A 94 -19.57 -0.55 13.60
C GLY A 94 -21.07 -0.40 13.27
N SER A 95 -21.51 -0.90 12.11
CA SER A 95 -22.89 -0.76 11.63
C SER A 95 -23.70 -2.06 11.66
N ILE A 96 -23.04 -3.22 11.80
CA ILE A 96 -23.65 -4.55 11.71
C ILE A 96 -23.73 -5.17 13.11
N ASP A 97 -24.91 -5.67 13.47
CA ASP A 97 -25.12 -6.36 14.74
C ASP A 97 -24.36 -7.70 14.81
N GLN A 98 -23.99 -8.14 16.00
CA GLN A 98 -23.26 -9.41 16.20
C GLN A 98 -23.99 -10.64 15.63
N ALA A 99 -25.33 -10.61 15.56
CA ALA A 99 -26.14 -11.66 14.95
C ALA A 99 -25.89 -11.81 13.44
N GLU A 100 -25.32 -10.79 12.80
CA GLU A 100 -25.06 -10.71 11.37
C GLU A 100 -23.55 -10.86 11.03
N ALA A 101 -22.73 -11.33 11.97
CA ALA A 101 -21.28 -11.49 11.77
C ALA A 101 -20.91 -12.32 10.51
N GLY A 102 -21.74 -13.29 10.11
CA GLY A 102 -21.53 -14.06 8.88
C GLY A 102 -21.68 -13.25 7.59
N ILE A 103 -22.45 -12.16 7.61
CA ILE A 103 -22.60 -11.23 6.49
C ILE A 103 -21.35 -10.36 6.34
N LEU A 104 -20.76 -9.96 7.47
CA LEU A 104 -19.56 -9.14 7.53
C LEU A 104 -18.35 -9.83 6.86
N GLU A 105 -18.16 -11.14 7.06
CA GLU A 105 -17.08 -11.89 6.40
C GLU A 105 -17.29 -12.05 4.89
N ARG A 106 -18.55 -12.14 4.43
CA ARG A 106 -18.87 -12.16 2.98
C ARG A 106 -18.53 -10.82 2.33
N TYR A 107 -18.85 -9.72 3.00
CA TYR A 107 -18.44 -8.38 2.53
C TYR A 107 -16.93 -8.20 2.54
N ALA A 108 -16.25 -8.66 3.60
CA ALA A 108 -14.78 -8.63 3.66
C ALA A 108 -14.17 -9.39 2.48
N SER A 109 -14.66 -10.60 2.19
CA SER A 109 -14.19 -11.41 1.08
C SER A 109 -14.43 -10.73 -0.29
N SER A 110 -15.61 -10.17 -0.50
CA SER A 110 -15.95 -9.44 -1.73
C SER A 110 -15.08 -8.19 -1.90
N LEU A 111 -14.81 -7.49 -0.81
CA LEU A 111 -13.95 -6.31 -0.80
C LEU A 111 -12.48 -6.69 -1.08
N ARG A 112 -11.98 -7.79 -0.51
CA ARG A 112 -10.63 -8.31 -0.82
C ARG A 112 -10.49 -8.57 -2.32
N GLN A 113 -11.44 -9.28 -2.93
CA GLN A 113 -11.42 -9.58 -4.36
C GLN A 113 -11.39 -8.29 -5.21
N ARG A 114 -12.27 -7.33 -4.89
CA ARG A 114 -12.33 -6.05 -5.61
C ARG A 114 -11.03 -5.26 -5.49
N LEU A 115 -10.45 -5.16 -4.29
CA LEU A 115 -9.23 -4.39 -4.06
C LEU A 115 -8.00 -5.06 -4.67
N VAL A 116 -7.95 -6.40 -4.73
CA VAL A 116 -6.90 -7.13 -5.47
C VAL A 116 -7.00 -6.83 -6.97
N GLN A 117 -8.20 -6.79 -7.55
CA GLN A 117 -8.39 -6.40 -8.94
C GLN A 117 -8.01 -4.94 -9.20
N GLU A 118 -8.39 -4.03 -8.30
CA GLU A 118 -7.99 -2.61 -8.33
C GLU A 118 -6.46 -2.47 -8.30
N TYR A 119 -5.79 -3.24 -7.44
CA TYR A 119 -4.33 -3.29 -7.36
C TYR A 119 -3.70 -3.75 -8.67
N LEU A 120 -4.13 -4.89 -9.21
CA LEU A 120 -3.57 -5.46 -10.43
C LEU A 120 -3.75 -4.54 -11.64
N SER A 121 -4.93 -3.93 -11.78
CA SER A 121 -5.20 -2.99 -12.87
C SER A 121 -4.29 -1.76 -12.77
N ALA A 122 -4.18 -1.16 -11.58
CA ALA A 122 -3.37 0.03 -11.39
C ALA A 122 -1.86 -0.27 -11.52
N ALA A 123 -1.39 -1.41 -11.02
CA ALA A 123 -0.01 -1.86 -11.20
C ALA A 123 0.31 -2.03 -12.69
N ASP A 124 -0.58 -2.67 -13.46
CA ASP A 124 -0.40 -2.85 -14.90
C ASP A 124 -0.40 -1.51 -15.67
N GLU A 125 -1.24 -0.55 -15.28
CA GLU A 125 -1.21 0.80 -15.86
C GLU A 125 0.14 1.50 -15.62
N VAL A 126 0.68 1.43 -14.40
CA VAL A 126 1.99 2.01 -14.08
C VAL A 126 3.10 1.32 -14.89
N ARG A 127 3.06 -0.02 -14.97
CA ARG A 127 4.00 -0.81 -15.79
C ARG A 127 3.99 -0.33 -17.24
N ARG A 128 2.81 -0.24 -17.86
CA ARG A 128 2.65 0.20 -19.25
C ARG A 128 3.17 1.61 -19.47
N ARG A 129 2.95 2.53 -18.52
CA ARG A 129 3.47 3.91 -18.61
C ARG A 129 4.99 3.94 -18.58
N ILE A 130 5.61 3.27 -17.60
CA ILE A 130 7.08 3.19 -17.51
C ILE A 130 7.66 2.58 -18.78
N PHE A 131 7.10 1.47 -19.23
CA PHE A 131 7.58 0.79 -20.43
C PHE A 131 7.38 1.64 -21.70
N GLY A 132 6.25 2.32 -21.82
CA GLY A 132 5.97 3.24 -22.92
C GLY A 132 6.98 4.38 -23.01
N GLU A 133 7.37 4.98 -21.88
CA GLU A 133 8.40 6.02 -21.82
C GLU A 133 9.77 5.50 -22.27
N VAL A 134 10.13 4.27 -21.91
CA VAL A 134 11.37 3.63 -22.37
C VAL A 134 11.37 3.48 -23.89
N LEU A 135 10.27 2.97 -24.47
CA LEU A 135 10.14 2.83 -25.91
C LEU A 135 10.21 4.18 -26.62
N ALA A 136 9.52 5.20 -26.10
CA ALA A 136 9.55 6.55 -26.65
C ALA A 136 10.94 7.20 -26.56
N ALA A 137 11.68 6.98 -25.47
CA ALA A 137 13.05 7.44 -25.34
C ALA A 137 13.98 6.78 -26.37
N LYS A 138 13.88 5.47 -26.57
CA LYS A 138 14.67 4.75 -27.57
C LYS A 138 14.35 5.19 -29.00
N ALA A 139 13.08 5.39 -29.33
CA ALA A 139 12.67 5.89 -30.64
C ALA A 139 13.23 7.28 -30.93
N ARG A 140 13.17 8.20 -29.96
CA ARG A 140 13.77 9.54 -30.07
C ARG A 140 15.28 9.48 -30.29
N TYR A 141 15.97 8.63 -29.54
CA TYR A 141 17.42 8.46 -29.72
C TYR A 141 17.75 7.93 -31.12
N ALA A 142 17.08 6.86 -31.57
CA ALA A 142 17.28 6.29 -32.90
C ALA A 142 17.04 7.31 -34.02
N ALA A 143 15.99 8.14 -33.90
CA ALA A 143 15.70 9.19 -34.87
C ALA A 143 16.75 10.33 -34.87
N SER A 144 17.38 10.61 -33.72
CA SER A 144 18.43 11.63 -33.63
C SER A 144 19.80 11.18 -34.15
N THR A 145 20.00 9.86 -34.27
CA THR A 145 21.25 9.25 -34.73
C THR A 145 21.19 8.73 -36.18
N ALA A 146 20.02 8.83 -36.82
CA ALA A 146 19.79 8.48 -38.22
C ALA A 146 20.07 9.68 -39.13
#